data_AF-A0A101INK5-F1
#
_entry.id   AF-A0A101INK5-F1
#
_cell.length_a   1.000
_cell.length_b   1.000
_cell.length_c   1.000
_cell.angle_alpha   90.00
_cell.angle_beta   90.00
_cell.angle_gamma   90.00
#
_symmetry.space_group_name_H-M   'P 1'
#
loop_
_entity.id
_entity.type
_entity.pdbx_description
1 polymer ?
#
loop_
_entity_poly.entity_id
_entity_poly.type
_entity_poly.pdbx_seq_one_letter_code
_entity_poly.pdbx_strand_id
1 'polypeptide(L)'
;MLTTIYQILKKKENVTNIENSLSKILQLQGISYNLKDEENKRMGFSAQELQKVYPELVKEGSDGYLSIDGTGLIAPLVEAIKEQQREVEELKEINAKIIKIIAPN
;
A
#
# COMPACT_ATOMS: atom_id res chain seq x y z
N MET A 1 6.39 -3.12 26.51
CA MET A 1 5.92 -3.17 25.11
C MET A 1 4.40 -2.99 25.01
N LEU A 2 3.58 -3.73 25.78
CA LEU A 2 2.11 -3.57 25.81
C LEU A 2 1.63 -2.18 26.30
N THR A 3 2.29 -1.59 27.30
CA THR A 3 1.92 -0.27 27.83
C THR A 3 2.11 0.86 26.81
N THR A 4 3.13 0.77 25.95
CA THR A 4 3.43 1.78 24.93
C THR A 4 2.39 1.78 23.81
N ILE A 5 1.93 0.60 23.39
CA ILE A 5 0.93 0.43 22.32
C ILE A 5 -0.43 0.99 22.76
N TYR A 6 -0.86 0.72 23.99
CA TYR A 6 -2.13 1.22 24.54
C TYR A 6 -2.19 2.76 24.58
N GLN A 7 -1.07 3.42 24.91
CA GLN A 7 -1.00 4.88 24.98
C GLN A 7 -1.10 5.55 23.60
N ILE A 8 -0.69 4.87 22.53
CA ILE A 8 -0.72 5.42 21.17
C ILE A 8 -2.14 5.43 20.61
N LEU A 9 -2.96 4.43 20.91
CA LEU A 9 -4.36 4.39 20.46
C LEU A 9 -5.20 5.50 21.10
N LYS A 10 -4.98 5.82 22.38
CA LYS A 10 -5.71 6.89 23.08
C LYS A 10 -5.39 8.30 22.55
N LYS A 11 -4.26 8.47 21.85
CA LYS A 11 -3.86 9.75 21.24
C LYS A 11 -4.28 9.88 19.77
N LYS A 12 -5.00 8.88 19.24
CA LYS A 12 -5.52 8.88 17.87
C LYS A 12 -7.02 9.10 17.90
N GLU A 13 -7.51 9.90 16.96
CA GLU A 13 -8.94 10.11 16.74
C GLU A 13 -9.30 9.62 15.33
N ASN A 14 -10.58 9.30 15.10
CA ASN A 14 -11.10 8.89 13.79
C ASN A 14 -10.38 7.70 13.15
N VAL A 15 -10.03 6.69 13.96
CA VAL A 15 -9.37 5.46 13.47
C VAL A 15 -10.37 4.62 12.67
N THR A 16 -10.13 4.51 11.37
CA THR A 16 -10.91 3.65 10.44
C THR A 16 -10.02 2.61 9.77
N ASN A 17 -10.63 1.60 9.17
CA ASN A 17 -9.92 0.64 8.34
C ASN A 17 -9.39 1.31 7.07
N ILE A 18 -8.27 0.81 6.55
CA ILE A 18 -7.76 1.17 5.23
C ILE A 18 -8.34 0.16 4.24
N GLU A 19 -9.22 0.62 3.36
CA GLU A 19 -9.97 -0.24 2.44
C GLU A 19 -9.55 0.00 0.99
N ASN A 20 -9.78 -1.00 0.14
CA ASN A 20 -9.46 -1.00 -1.30
C ASN A 20 -7.97 -0.75 -1.56
N SER A 21 -7.12 -1.26 -0.66
CA SER A 21 -5.69 -0.98 -0.68
C SER A 21 -5.02 -1.61 -1.90
N LEU A 22 -5.36 -2.84 -2.27
CA LEU A 22 -4.82 -3.50 -3.44
C LEU A 22 -5.17 -2.73 -4.72
N SER A 23 -6.44 -2.36 -4.89
CA SER A 23 -6.89 -1.58 -6.06
C SER A 23 -6.18 -0.23 -6.18
N LYS A 24 -5.96 0.46 -5.05
CA LYS A 24 -5.22 1.73 -5.02
C LYS A 24 -3.73 1.54 -5.32
N ILE A 25 -3.07 0.58 -4.68
CA ILE A 25 -1.65 0.30 -4.89
C ILE A 25 -1.37 -0.12 -6.34
N LEU A 26 -2.27 -0.89 -6.98
CA LEU A 26 -2.14 -1.29 -8.38
C LEU A 26 -2.22 -0.13 -9.38
N GLN A 27 -2.70 1.05 -8.98
CA GLN A 27 -2.68 2.26 -9.81
C GLN A 27 -1.33 2.99 -9.79
N LEU A 28 -0.45 2.65 -8.84
CA LEU A 28 0.84 3.31 -8.67
C LEU A 28 1.92 2.63 -9.49
N GLN A 29 2.83 3.42 -10.05
CA GLN A 29 4.01 2.93 -10.74
C GLN A 29 5.27 3.19 -9.90
N GLY A 30 5.95 2.11 -9.50
CA GLY A 30 7.30 2.22 -8.96
C GLY A 30 8.27 2.67 -10.05
N ILE A 31 9.06 3.70 -9.77
CA ILE A 31 10.07 4.26 -10.68
C ILE A 31 11.46 4.15 -10.09
N SER A 32 12.47 4.00 -10.94
CA SER A 32 13.88 4.21 -10.58
C SER A 32 14.35 5.54 -11.16
N TYR A 33 15.09 6.31 -10.37
CA TYR A 33 15.54 7.64 -10.75
C TYR A 33 16.87 7.97 -10.07
N ASN A 34 17.52 9.00 -10.58
CA ASN A 34 18.67 9.65 -9.96
C ASN A 34 18.24 11.05 -9.54
N LEU A 35 18.77 11.55 -8.42
CA LEU A 35 18.69 12.97 -8.16
C LEU A 35 19.63 13.71 -9.12
N LYS A 36 19.32 14.97 -9.40
CA LYS A 36 20.25 15.83 -10.15
C LYS A 36 21.58 15.84 -9.40
N ASP A 37 22.66 15.71 -10.14
CA ASP A 37 24.03 15.70 -9.62
C ASP A 37 24.38 14.50 -8.72
N GLU A 38 23.56 13.43 -8.73
CA GLU A 38 23.85 12.17 -8.05
C GLU A 38 23.87 10.98 -9.03
N GLU A 39 24.92 10.17 -8.97
CA GLU A 39 25.00 8.91 -9.74
C GLU A 39 24.22 7.75 -9.08
N ASN A 40 23.88 7.90 -7.80
CA ASN A 40 23.19 6.87 -7.05
C ASN A 40 21.75 6.69 -7.53
N LYS A 41 21.43 5.48 -7.99
CA LYS A 41 20.05 5.09 -8.30
C LYS A 41 19.23 4.99 -7.02
N ARG A 42 18.06 5.59 -7.08
CA ARG A 42 17.02 5.52 -6.06
C ARG A 42 15.77 4.87 -6.68
N MET A 43 14.89 4.39 -5.83
CA MET A 43 13.58 3.88 -6.20
C MET A 43 12.52 4.62 -5.39
N GLY A 44 11.37 4.86 -6.01
CA GLY A 44 10.28 5.58 -5.37
C GLY A 44 9.08 5.70 -6.29
N PHE A 45 8.33 6.78 -6.13
CA PHE A 45 7.09 7.06 -6.87
C PHE A 45 7.10 8.50 -7.37
N SER A 46 6.31 8.78 -8.40
CA SER A 46 5.94 10.16 -8.73
C SER A 46 5.05 10.73 -7.62
N ALA A 47 5.42 11.89 -7.07
CA ALA A 47 4.60 12.53 -6.05
C ALA A 47 3.22 12.96 -6.58
N GLN A 48 3.14 13.37 -7.85
CA GLN A 48 1.90 13.78 -8.50
C GLN A 48 0.96 12.59 -8.73
N GLU A 49 1.49 11.43 -9.12
CA GLU A 49 0.67 10.23 -9.27
C GLU A 49 0.23 9.69 -7.91
N LEU A 50 1.15 9.68 -6.94
CA LEU A 50 0.82 9.25 -5.58
C LEU A 50 -0.25 10.15 -4.95
N GLN A 51 -0.20 11.47 -5.16
CA GLN A 51 -1.18 12.42 -4.63
C GLN A 51 -2.60 12.15 -5.15
N LYS A 52 -2.76 11.62 -6.36
CA LYS A 52 -4.08 11.27 -6.91
C LYS A 52 -4.71 10.07 -6.19
N VAL A 53 -3.90 9.18 -5.63
CA VAL A 53 -4.35 7.92 -5.02
C VAL A 53 -4.37 8.00 -3.48
N TYR A 54 -3.33 8.60 -2.90
CA TYR A 54 -3.11 8.81 -1.47
C TYR A 54 -2.70 10.26 -1.21
N PRO A 55 -3.63 11.23 -1.36
CA PRO A 55 -3.33 12.66 -1.17
C PRO A 55 -2.77 12.96 0.24
N GLU A 56 -3.16 12.19 1.25
CA GLU A 56 -2.69 12.31 2.63
C GLU A 56 -1.20 11.96 2.82
N LEU A 57 -0.60 11.26 1.85
CA LEU A 57 0.81 10.87 1.85
C LEU A 57 1.70 11.81 1.05
N VAL A 58 1.14 12.91 0.51
CA VAL A 58 1.90 13.90 -0.25
C VAL A 58 1.72 15.28 0.38
N LYS A 59 2.84 15.97 0.59
CA LYS A 59 2.85 17.33 1.15
C LYS A 59 3.52 18.28 0.18
N GLU A 60 2.90 19.43 -0.03
CA GLU A 60 3.47 20.54 -0.76
C GLU A 60 4.28 21.43 0.20
N GLY A 61 5.55 21.66 -0.12
CA GLY A 61 6.42 22.58 0.59
C GLY A 61 6.10 24.04 0.27
N SER A 62 6.63 24.96 1.07
CA SER A 62 6.48 26.41 0.84
C SER A 62 7.13 26.90 -0.47
N ASP A 63 7.99 26.08 -1.05
CA ASP A 63 8.68 26.28 -2.33
C ASP A 63 7.91 25.69 -3.53
N GLY A 64 6.72 25.12 -3.30
CA GLY A 64 5.87 24.52 -4.32
C GLY A 64 6.28 23.10 -4.74
N TYR A 65 7.29 22.50 -4.08
CA TYR A 65 7.69 21.12 -4.37
C TYR A 65 6.85 20.11 -3.58
N LEU A 66 6.51 19.00 -4.23
CA LEU A 66 5.81 17.89 -3.57
C LEU A 66 6.82 16.92 -2.94
N SER A 67 6.51 16.48 -1.72
CA SER A 67 7.27 15.49 -0.95
C SER A 67 6.36 14.33 -0.57
N ILE A 68 6.92 13.12 -0.51
CA ILE A 68 6.19 11.89 -0.23
C ILE A 68 6.49 11.41 1.19
N ASP A 69 5.45 11.06 1.96
CA ASP A 69 5.58 10.27 3.18
C ASP A 69 5.66 8.78 2.83
N GLY A 70 6.88 8.31 2.61
CA GLY A 70 7.14 6.90 2.32
C GLY A 70 6.84 5.96 3.49
N THR A 71 6.88 6.44 4.73
CA THR A 71 6.55 5.61 5.90
C THR A 71 5.05 5.33 5.95
N GLY A 72 4.23 6.33 5.61
CA GLY A 72 2.78 6.19 5.56
C GLY A 72 2.28 5.14 4.57
N LEU A 73 3.07 4.83 3.53
CA LEU A 73 2.74 3.77 2.55
C LEU A 73 2.80 2.35 3.12
N ILE A 74 3.47 2.12 4.25
CA ILE A 74 3.63 0.77 4.81
C ILE A 74 2.26 0.16 5.17
N ALA A 75 1.37 0.94 5.79
CA ALA A 75 0.05 0.44 6.20
C ALA A 75 -0.84 0.01 5.02
N PRO A 76 -1.06 0.82 3.96
CA PRO A 76 -1.82 0.39 2.79
C PRO A 76 -1.14 -0.76 2.04
N LEU A 77 0.20 -0.83 1.98
CA LEU A 77 0.89 -1.98 1.38
C LEU A 77 0.59 -3.29 2.13
N VAL A 78 0.54 -3.25 3.46
CA VAL A 78 0.17 -4.42 4.28
C VAL A 78 -1.27 -4.85 4.01
N GLU A 79 -2.21 -3.90 3.97
CA GLU A 79 -3.61 -4.23 3.67
C GLU A 79 -3.80 -4.72 2.22
N ALA A 80 -3.04 -4.20 1.26
CA ALA A 80 -3.01 -4.70 -0.11
C ALA A 80 -2.55 -6.16 -0.21
N ILE A 81 -1.50 -6.53 0.56
CA ILE A 81 -1.03 -7.92 0.64
C ILE A 81 -2.11 -8.83 1.25
N LYS A 82 -2.81 -8.37 2.29
CA LYS A 82 -3.91 -9.14 2.89
C LYS A 82 -5.10 -9.29 1.95
N GLU A 83 -5.46 -8.24 1.23
CA GLU A 83 -6.48 -8.29 0.16
C GLU A 83 -6.09 -9.32 -0.90
N GLN A 84 -4.85 -9.24 -1.40
CA GLN A 84 -4.34 -10.20 -2.38
C GLN A 84 -4.30 -11.64 -1.85
N GLN A 85 -3.95 -11.84 -0.58
CA GLN A 85 -3.93 -13.17 0.04
C GLN A 85 -5.34 -13.79 0.09
N ARG A 86 -6.37 -12.98 0.37
CA ARG A 86 -7.77 -13.44 0.32
C ARG A 86 -8.17 -13.87 -1.09
N GLU A 87 -7.85 -13.08 -2.11
CA GLU A 87 -8.12 -13.45 -3.50
C GLU A 87 -7.42 -14.77 -3.89
N VAL A 88 -6.17 -14.97 -3.45
CA VAL A 88 -5.43 -16.20 -3.67
C VAL A 88 -6.09 -17.41 -3.00
N GLU A 89 -6.59 -17.25 -1.78
CA GLU A 89 -7.29 -18.31 -1.04
C GLU A 89 -8.61 -18.68 -1.73
N GLU A 90 -9.40 -17.70 -2.14
CA GLU A 90 -10.64 -17.91 -2.89
C GLU A 90 -10.38 -18.66 -4.20
N LEU A 91 -9.36 -18.26 -4.95
CA LEU A 91 -8.96 -18.94 -6.19
C LEU A 91 -8.53 -20.39 -5.94
N LYS A 92 -7.78 -20.65 -4.85
CA LYS A 92 -7.37 -22.02 -4.48
C LYS A 92 -8.58 -22.88 -4.14
N GLU A 93 -9.57 -22.34 -3.42
CA GLU A 93 -10.80 -23.06 -3.10
C GLU A 93 -11.62 -23.39 -4.34
N ILE A 94 -11.77 -22.43 -5.25
CA ILE A 94 -12.47 -22.64 -6.53
C ILE A 94 -11.77 -23.73 -7.34
N ASN A 95 -10.44 -23.67 -7.46
CA ASN A 95 -9.66 -24.68 -8.16
C ASN A 95 -9.83 -26.07 -7.53
N ALA A 96 -9.83 -26.18 -6.20
CA ALA A 96 -10.06 -27.45 -5.50
C ALA A 96 -11.47 -28.01 -5.77
N LYS A 97 -12.49 -27.15 -5.84
CA LYS A 97 -13.86 -27.55 -6.21
C LYS A 97 -13.93 -28.04 -7.65
N ILE A 98 -13.29 -27.33 -8.59
CA ILE A 98 -13.22 -27.72 -10.00
C ILE A 98 -12.55 -29.09 -10.16
N ILE A 99 -11.42 -29.31 -9.49
CA ILE A 99 -10.68 -30.58 -9.55
C ILE A 99 -11.58 -31.75 -9.11
N LYS A 100 -12.37 -31.59 -8.05
CA LYS A 100 -13.31 -32.62 -7.59
C LYS A 100 -14.42 -32.94 -8.61
N ILE A 101 -14.80 -31.97 -9.45
CA ILE A 101 -15.83 -32.16 -10.49
C ILE A 101 -15.26 -32.89 -11.70
N ILE A 102 -14.03 -32.56 -12.12
CA ILE A 102 -13.44 -33.09 -13.36
C ILE A 102 -12.71 -34.42 -13.16
N ALA A 103 -12.28 -34.74 -11.94
CA ALA A 103 -11.68 -36.01 -11.57
C ALA A 103 -12.46 -36.63 -10.39
N PRO A 104 -13.73 -37.02 -10.61
CA PRO A 104 -14.45 -37.80 -9.61
C PRO A 104 -13.76 -39.17 -9.51
N ASN A 105 -13.37 -39.55 -8.30
CA ASN A 105 -12.84 -40.89 -8.01
C ASN A 105 -13.75 -41.99 -8.57
#